data_AF-V9VWE2-F1
#
_entry.id   AF-V9VWE2-F1
#
_cell.length_a   1.000
_cell.length_b   1.000
_cell.length_c   1.000
_cell.angle_alpha   90.00
_cell.angle_beta   90.00
_cell.angle_gamma   90.00
#
_symmetry.space_group_name_H-M   'P 1'
#
loop_
_entity.id
_entity.type
_entity.pdbx_description
1 polymer ?
#
loop_
_entity_poly.entity_id
_entity_poly.type
_entity_poly.pdbx_seq_one_letter_code
_entity_poly.pdbx_strand_id
1 'polypeptide(L)'
;MPTTKDDIRDGLRRSFSVYATRQGRAYRMLGGRLAILKQNAALARISEEEFAELSKEEMERAAQRMEARQQDFHPVTAVPAVEEVTG
;
A
#
# COMPACT_ATOMS: atom_id res chain seq x y z
N MET A 1 11.75 25.64 -0.80
CA MET A 1 11.76 24.47 -1.70
C MET A 1 13.10 23.79 -1.55
N PRO A 2 13.18 22.45 -1.49
CA PRO A 2 14.47 21.76 -1.58
C PRO A 2 15.04 22.03 -2.98
N THR A 3 16.01 22.93 -3.05
CA THR A 3 16.57 23.40 -4.32
C THR A 3 17.85 22.66 -4.69
N THR A 4 18.43 21.90 -3.74
CA THR A 4 19.65 21.12 -3.96
C THR A 4 19.35 19.63 -4.06
N LYS A 5 20.24 18.90 -4.74
CA LYS A 5 20.20 17.44 -4.85
C LYS A 5 20.21 16.76 -3.47
N ASP A 6 20.92 17.33 -2.50
CA ASP A 6 21.01 16.78 -1.16
C ASP A 6 19.71 16.99 -0.37
N ASP A 7 19.04 18.14 -0.51
CA ASP A 7 17.73 18.37 0.10
C ASP A 7 16.66 17.42 -0.46
N ILE A 8 16.69 17.17 -1.78
CA ILE A 8 15.78 16.21 -2.45
C ILE A 8 16.07 14.80 -1.93
N ARG A 9 17.35 14.40 -1.86
CA ARG A 9 17.75 13.08 -1.36
C ARG A 9 17.31 12.87 0.09
N ASP A 10 17.47 13.86 0.95
CA ASP A 10 17.02 13.78 2.32
C ASP A 10 15.49 13.72 2.45
N GLY A 11 14.77 14.47 1.62
CA GLY A 11 13.31 14.40 1.52
C GLY A 11 12.82 13.01 1.10
N LEU A 12 13.45 12.42 0.09
CA LEU A 12 13.16 11.04 -0.37
C LEU A 12 13.47 10.03 0.74
N ARG A 13 14.63 10.12 1.39
CA ARG A 13 15.03 9.21 2.47
C ARG A 13 14.01 9.20 3.61
N ARG A 14 13.56 10.38 4.06
CA ARG A 14 12.54 10.50 5.11
C ARG A 14 11.21 9.90 4.67
N SER A 15 10.75 10.26 3.48
CA SER A 15 9.47 9.79 2.94
C SER A 15 9.44 8.26 2.79
N PHE A 16 10.49 7.67 2.22
CA PHE A 16 10.58 6.22 2.04
C PHE A 16 10.76 5.46 3.35
N SER A 17 11.48 6.03 4.32
CA SER A 17 11.60 5.43 5.66
C SER A 17 10.23 5.35 6.37
N VAL A 18 9.43 6.42 6.28
CA VAL A 18 8.08 6.46 6.83
C VAL A 18 7.18 5.45 6.12
N TYR A 19 7.24 5.40 4.78
CA TYR A 19 6.50 4.42 3.98
C TYR A 19 6.85 2.98 4.39
N ALA A 20 8.14 2.63 4.43
CA ALA A 20 8.60 1.29 4.82
C ALA A 20 8.14 0.91 6.23
N THR A 21 8.18 1.85 7.18
CA THR A 21 7.70 1.61 8.55
C THR A 21 6.20 1.33 8.59
N ARG A 22 5.40 2.11 7.85
CA ARG A 22 3.95 1.92 7.76
C ARG A 22 3.60 0.58 7.12
N GLN A 23 4.27 0.24 6.02
CA GLN A 23 4.11 -1.06 5.34
C GLN A 23 4.46 -2.21 6.27
N GLY A 24 5.63 -2.16 6.94
CA GLY A 24 6.05 -3.21 7.88
C GLY A 24 5.10 -3.42 9.06
N ARG A 25 4.39 -2.38 9.52
CA ARG A 25 3.34 -2.51 10.55
C ARG A 25 2.07 -3.13 9.97
N ALA A 26 1.66 -2.71 8.77
CA ALA A 26 0.49 -3.26 8.09
C ALA A 26 0.65 -4.77 7.83
N TYR A 27 1.80 -5.21 7.30
CA TYR A 27 2.08 -6.63 7.07
C TYR A 27 2.03 -7.46 8.35
N ARG A 28 2.60 -6.97 9.45
CA ARG A 28 2.55 -7.66 10.74
C ARG A 28 1.12 -7.78 11.27
N MET A 29 0.34 -6.72 11.18
CA MET A 29 -1.06 -6.74 11.60
C MET A 29 -1.88 -7.72 10.74
N LEU A 30 -1.66 -7.71 9.42
CA LEU A 30 -2.34 -8.62 8.50
C LEU A 30 -2.01 -10.08 8.81
N GLY A 31 -0.73 -10.42 8.98
CA GLY A 31 -0.31 -11.78 9.33
C GLY A 31 -0.94 -12.27 10.64
N GLY A 32 -0.96 -11.42 11.68
CA GLY A 32 -1.61 -11.75 12.95
C GLY A 32 -3.12 -11.96 12.81
N ARG A 33 -3.82 -11.10 12.06
CA ARG A 33 -5.26 -11.25 11.80
C ARG A 33 -5.58 -12.48 10.96
N LEU A 34 -4.76 -12.77 9.94
CA LEU A 34 -4.95 -13.94 9.09
C LEU A 34 -4.77 -15.25 9.87
N ALA A 35 -3.80 -15.30 10.80
CA ALA A 35 -3.63 -16.44 11.69
C ALA A 35 -4.89 -16.71 12.54
N ILE A 36 -5.48 -15.65 13.11
CA ILE A 36 -6.74 -15.75 13.88
C ILE A 36 -7.88 -16.24 12.98
N LEU A 37 -8.02 -15.68 11.77
CA LEU A 37 -9.07 -16.09 10.84
C LEU A 37 -8.92 -17.55 10.40
N LYS A 38 -7.69 -18.00 10.13
CA LYS A 38 -7.40 -19.40 9.81
C LYS A 38 -7.76 -20.34 10.96
N GLN A 39 -7.48 -19.93 12.20
CA GLN A 39 -7.85 -20.70 13.38
C GLN A 39 -9.38 -20.79 13.56
N ASN A 40 -10.10 -19.69 13.33
CA ASN A 40 -11.56 -19.67 13.35
C ASN A 40 -12.18 -20.50 12.23
N ALA A 41 -11.59 -20.47 11.03
CA ALA A 41 -12.01 -21.30 9.90
C ALA A 41 -11.88 -22.80 10.24
N ALA A 42 -10.78 -23.21 10.85
CA ALA A 42 -10.60 -24.58 11.33
C ALA A 42 -11.65 -24.99 12.36
N LEU A 43 -12.01 -24.11 13.30
CA LEU A 43 -13.11 -24.35 14.26
C LEU A 43 -14.47 -24.48 13.57
N ALA A 44 -14.69 -23.74 12.49
CA ALA A 44 -15.89 -23.82 11.66
C ALA A 44 -15.89 -25.01 10.67
N ARG A 45 -14.85 -25.86 10.69
CA ARG A 45 -14.64 -26.98 9.75
C ARG A 45 -14.53 -26.54 8.28
N ILE A 46 -14.12 -25.30 8.04
CA ILE A 46 -13.74 -24.82 6.72
C ILE A 46 -12.37 -25.42 6.38
N SER A 47 -12.25 -26.01 5.20
CA SER A 47 -10.99 -26.61 4.76
C SER A 47 -9.93 -25.54 4.50
N GLU A 48 -8.65 -25.93 4.53
CA GLU A 48 -7.56 -24.99 4.22
C GLU A 48 -7.64 -24.46 2.78
N GLU A 49 -8.05 -25.31 1.84
CA GLU A 49 -8.27 -24.93 0.43
C GLU A 49 -9.41 -23.93 0.29
N GLU A 50 -10.55 -24.18 0.93
CA GLU A 50 -11.70 -23.27 0.93
C GLU A 50 -11.35 -21.92 1.58
N PHE A 51 -10.60 -21.94 2.69
CA PHE A 51 -10.13 -20.70 3.32
C PHE A 51 -9.16 -19.91 2.43
N ALA A 52 -8.30 -20.61 1.67
CA ALA A 52 -7.36 -19.97 0.75
C ALA A 52 -8.09 -19.27 -0.41
N GLU A 53 -9.09 -19.93 -1.01
CA GLU A 53 -9.91 -19.32 -2.06
C GLU A 53 -10.71 -18.12 -1.53
N LEU A 54 -11.36 -18.24 -0.37
CA LEU A 54 -12.05 -17.11 0.27
C LEU A 54 -11.11 -15.94 0.55
N SER A 55 -9.90 -16.23 1.02
CA SER A 55 -8.89 -15.19 1.29
C SER A 55 -8.47 -14.47 0.02
N LYS A 56 -8.32 -15.20 -1.09
CA LYS A 56 -7.96 -14.65 -2.39
C LYS A 56 -9.06 -13.75 -2.94
N GLU A 57 -10.31 -14.20 -2.93
CA GLU A 57 -11.47 -13.40 -3.38
C GLU A 57 -11.60 -12.08 -2.60
N GLU A 58 -11.47 -12.13 -1.28
CA GLU A 58 -11.57 -10.93 -0.46
C GLU A 58 -10.36 -10.00 -0.61
N MET A 59 -9.17 -10.53 -0.89
CA MET A 59 -8.00 -9.72 -1.26
C MET A 59 -8.20 -8.99 -2.58
N GLU A 60 -8.73 -9.66 -3.62
CA GLU A 60 -9.02 -9.04 -4.91
C GLU A 60 -10.06 -7.91 -4.77
N ARG A 61 -11.13 -8.15 -4.01
CA ARG A 61 -12.14 -7.12 -3.71
C ARG A 61 -11.55 -5.94 -2.94
N ALA A 62 -10.63 -6.19 -2.01
CA ALA A 62 -9.94 -5.14 -1.28
C ALA A 62 -9.02 -4.30 -2.18
N ALA A 63 -8.32 -4.94 -3.13
CA ALA A 63 -7.48 -4.26 -4.11
C ALA A 63 -8.31 -3.35 -5.02
N GLN A 64 -9.44 -3.83 -5.56
CA GLN A 64 -10.34 -3.01 -6.38
C GLN A 64 -10.85 -1.77 -5.63
N ARG A 65 -11.22 -1.93 -4.35
CA ARG A 65 -11.61 -0.77 -3.50
C ARG A 65 -10.47 0.20 -3.28
N MET A 66 -9.24 -0.28 -3.15
CA MET A 66 -8.06 0.56 -2.98
C MET A 66 -7.78 1.37 -4.24
N GLU A 67 -7.83 0.74 -5.42
CA GLU A 67 -7.63 1.40 -6.72
C GLU A 67 -8.67 2.49 -6.96
N ALA A 68 -9.96 2.20 -6.73
CA ALA A 68 -11.02 3.19 -6.84
C ALA A 68 -10.77 4.40 -5.93
N ARG A 69 -10.42 4.16 -4.66
CA ARG A 69 -10.12 5.25 -3.70
C ARG A 69 -8.87 6.04 -4.10
N GLN A 70 -7.87 5.41 -4.70
CA GLN A 70 -6.66 6.12 -5.13
C GLN A 70 -7.01 7.19 -6.17
N GLN A 71 -7.93 6.89 -7.09
CA GLN A 71 -8.42 7.85 -8.09
C GLN A 71 -9.18 9.02 -7.45
N ASP A 72 -9.96 8.75 -6.40
CA ASP A 72 -10.77 9.77 -5.71
C ASP A 72 -9.94 10.73 -4.82
N PHE A 73 -8.90 10.22 -4.14
CA PHE A 73 -8.18 10.98 -3.11
C PHE A 73 -6.82 11.55 -3.56
N HIS A 74 -6.28 11.10 -4.70
CA HIS A 74 -4.96 11.52 -5.18
C HIS A 74 -4.97 11.76 -6.70
N PRO A 75 -5.64 12.81 -7.21
CA PRO A 75 -5.48 13.21 -8.60
C PRO A 75 -4.02 13.61 -8.82
N VAL A 76 -3.28 12.81 -9.58
CA VAL A 76 -1.89 13.13 -9.94
C VAL A 76 -1.94 14.39 -10.79
N THR A 77 -1.64 15.54 -10.20
CA THR A 77 -1.55 16.80 -10.93
C THR A 77 -0.30 16.70 -11.79
N ALA A 78 -0.46 16.75 -13.12
CA ALA A 78 0.67 16.77 -14.03
C ALA A 78 1.60 17.92 -13.65
N VAL A 79 2.87 17.62 -13.40
CA VAL A 79 3.89 18.66 -13.18
C VAL A 79 4.14 19.31 -14.54
N PRO A 80 3.95 20.64 -14.69
CA PRO A 80 4.23 21.31 -15.95
C PRO A 80 5.71 21.14 -16.29
N ALA A 81 5.99 20.76 -17.54
CA ALA A 81 7.35 20.75 -18.05
C ALA A 81 7.92 22.17 -17.94
N VAL A 82 9.02 22.32 -17.22
CA VAL A 82 9.75 23.59 -17.17
C VAL A 82 10.45 23.72 -18.51
N GLU A 83 9.95 24.57 -19.40
CA GLU A 83 10.72 25.00 -20.58
C GLU A 83 11.95 25.75 -20.06
N GLU A 84 13.14 25.18 -20.29
CA GLU A 84 14.39 25.91 -20.16
C GLU A 84 14.37 27.06 -21.16
N VAL A 85 14.19 28.28 -20.67
CA VAL A 85 14.41 29.49 -21.47
C VAL A 85 15.92 29.64 -21.65
N THR A 86 16.45 29.03 -22.71
CA THR A 86 17.78 29.39 -23.24
C THR A 86 17.69 30.80 -23.80
N GLY A 87 18.44 31.72 -23.19
CA GLY A 87 18.63 33.09 -23.65
C GLY A 87 19.51 33.22 -24.87
#